data_AF-A0A838S4V9-F1
#
_entry.id   AF-A0A838S4V9-F1
#
_cell.length_a   1.000
_cell.length_b   1.000
_cell.length_c   1.000
_cell.angle_alpha   90.00
_cell.angle_beta   90.00
_cell.angle_gamma   90.00
#
_symmetry.space_group_name_H-M   'P 1'
#
loop_
_entity.id
_entity.type
_entity.pdbx_description
1 polymer ?
#
loop_
_entity_poly.entity_id
_entity_poly.type
_entity_poly.pdbx_seq_one_letter_code
_entity_poly.pdbx_strand_id
1 'polypeptide(L)'
;MAFIDWTLAGPIERRVEVAATAAWNAQLQDDDVAERHGLPDARSRAELVRHFLDGYEVPRAQRDDLVDEMIEFTIRDCAWEARRARIGPDSADPGPLWSLAWRARSADWMLRNRSLLRRAVQPS
;
A
#
# COMPACT_ATOMS: atom_id res chain seq x y z
N MET A 1 -14.97 5.10 -15.94
CA MET A 1 -14.49 5.17 -14.54
C MET A 1 -14.35 6.64 -14.17
N ALA A 2 -14.65 7.03 -12.93
CA ALA A 2 -14.47 8.40 -12.44
C ALA A 2 -13.79 8.35 -11.06
N PHE A 3 -12.83 9.26 -10.83
CA PHE A 3 -12.13 9.41 -9.55
C PHE A 3 -12.69 10.60 -8.78
N ILE A 4 -12.76 10.47 -7.46
CA ILE A 4 -13.24 11.48 -6.51
C ILE A 4 -12.16 11.77 -5.48
N ASP A 5 -12.39 12.76 -4.62
CA ASP A 5 -11.47 13.17 -3.54
C ASP A 5 -10.10 13.65 -4.03
N TRP A 6 -10.11 14.74 -4.79
CA TRP A 6 -8.92 15.38 -5.36
C TRP A 6 -8.14 16.25 -4.34
N THR A 7 -8.39 16.10 -3.05
CA THR A 7 -7.82 16.97 -2.00
C THR A 7 -6.30 16.89 -1.89
N LEU A 8 -5.70 15.78 -2.33
CA LEU A 8 -4.25 15.56 -2.36
C LEU A 8 -3.65 15.59 -3.77
N ALA A 9 -4.45 15.96 -4.78
CA ALA A 9 -3.99 15.95 -6.16
C ALA A 9 -3.01 17.09 -6.45
N GLY A 10 -1.92 16.76 -7.13
CA GLY A 10 -0.88 17.71 -7.51
C GLY A 10 0.14 17.07 -8.44
N PRO A 11 1.06 17.85 -9.03
CA PRO A 11 2.10 17.32 -9.89
C PRO A 11 3.04 16.41 -9.08
N ILE A 12 3.09 15.14 -9.45
CA ILE A 12 3.99 14.13 -8.89
C ILE A 12 4.51 13.23 -10.00
N GLU A 13 5.63 12.56 -9.77
CA GLU A 13 6.11 11.53 -10.69
C GLU A 13 5.10 10.38 -10.78
N ARG A 14 4.73 10.00 -12.02
CA ARG A 14 3.77 8.92 -12.29
C ARG A 14 4.07 7.64 -11.49
N ARG A 15 5.35 7.29 -11.35
CA ARG A 15 5.78 6.10 -10.63
C ARG A 15 5.35 6.13 -9.16
N VAL A 16 5.48 7.29 -8.51
CA VAL A 16 5.06 7.49 -7.12
C VAL A 16 3.54 7.37 -6.99
N GLU A 17 2.80 7.93 -7.95
CA GLU A 17 1.34 7.78 -7.99
C GLU A 17 0.91 6.32 -8.14
N VAL A 18 1.58 5.55 -9.02
CA VAL A 18 1.30 4.11 -9.19
C VAL A 18 1.64 3.33 -7.92
N ALA A 19 2.78 3.59 -7.28
CA ALA A 19 3.17 2.95 -6.03
C ALA A 19 2.17 3.23 -4.91
N ALA A 20 1.79 4.51 -4.73
CA ALA A 20 0.78 4.92 -3.75
C ALA A 20 -0.57 4.24 -3.99
N THR A 21 -1.03 4.25 -5.24
CA THR A 21 -2.31 3.65 -5.61
C THR A 21 -2.30 2.14 -5.40
N ALA A 22 -1.21 1.45 -5.77
CA ALA A 22 -1.06 0.02 -5.52
C ALA A 22 -1.06 -0.30 -4.03
N ALA A 23 -0.30 0.45 -3.22
CA ALA A 23 -0.21 0.24 -1.77
C ALA A 23 -1.57 0.43 -1.07
N TRP A 24 -2.35 1.42 -1.47
CA TRP A 24 -3.66 1.68 -0.89
C TRP A 24 -4.75 0.70 -1.34
N ASN A 25 -4.70 0.22 -2.58
CA ASN A 25 -5.83 -0.52 -3.18
C ASN A 25 -5.63 -2.03 -3.27
N ALA A 26 -4.40 -2.54 -3.21
CA ALA A 26 -4.14 -3.97 -3.37
C ALA A 26 -4.42 -4.81 -2.09
N GLN A 27 -5.05 -4.22 -1.07
CA GLN A 27 -5.47 -4.91 0.16
C GLN A 27 -4.32 -5.67 0.86
N LEU A 28 -3.13 -5.06 0.88
CA LEU A 28 -1.89 -5.62 1.40
C LEU A 28 -1.84 -5.46 2.93
N GLN A 29 -2.79 -6.09 3.61
CA GLN A 29 -2.96 -6.05 5.05
C GLN A 29 -2.58 -7.38 5.69
N ASP A 30 -2.45 -7.38 7.01
CA ASP A 30 -2.19 -8.60 7.76
C ASP A 30 -3.23 -9.70 7.52
N ASP A 31 -2.81 -10.95 7.75
CA ASP A 31 -3.60 -12.12 7.42
C ASP A 31 -4.84 -12.27 8.33
N ASP A 32 -4.82 -11.76 9.56
CA ASP A 32 -6.00 -11.69 10.44
C ASP A 32 -7.03 -10.66 9.94
N VAL A 33 -6.57 -9.53 9.39
CA VAL A 33 -7.43 -8.55 8.71
C VAL A 33 -8.01 -9.18 7.45
N ALA A 34 -7.17 -9.87 6.68
CA ALA A 34 -7.61 -10.59 5.49
C ALA A 34 -8.68 -11.62 5.82
N GLU A 35 -8.46 -12.46 6.83
CA GLU A 35 -9.41 -13.47 7.30
C GLU A 35 -10.75 -12.84 7.74
N ARG A 36 -10.69 -11.79 8.57
CA ARG A 36 -11.89 -11.09 9.07
C ARG A 36 -12.75 -10.51 7.95
N HIS A 37 -12.10 -10.06 6.86
CA HIS A 37 -12.78 -9.44 5.72
C HIS A 37 -13.02 -10.41 4.56
N GLY A 38 -12.70 -11.70 4.71
CA GLY A 38 -12.86 -12.70 3.65
C GLY A 38 -11.99 -12.43 2.42
N LEU A 39 -10.82 -11.84 2.61
CA LEU A 39 -9.89 -11.54 1.51
C LEU A 39 -9.19 -12.81 1.02
N PRO A 40 -8.72 -12.83 -0.24
CA PRO A 40 -7.93 -13.94 -0.77
C PRO A 40 -6.62 -14.17 0.00
N ASP A 41 -6.02 -15.33 -0.23
CA ASP A 41 -4.71 -15.66 0.35
C ASP A 41 -3.61 -14.68 -0.10
N ALA A 42 -2.46 -14.73 0.57
CA ALA A 42 -1.34 -13.83 0.31
C ALA A 42 -0.83 -13.89 -1.14
N ARG A 43 -0.85 -15.07 -1.77
CA ARG A 43 -0.38 -15.24 -3.16
C ARG A 43 -1.36 -14.58 -4.13
N SER A 44 -2.65 -14.84 -3.98
CA SER A 44 -3.68 -14.20 -4.81
C SER A 44 -3.63 -12.68 -4.67
N ARG A 45 -3.44 -12.16 -3.45
CA ARG A 45 -3.27 -10.70 -3.24
C ARG A 45 -2.00 -10.16 -3.90
N ALA A 46 -0.89 -10.89 -3.86
CA ALA A 46 0.33 -10.51 -4.58
C ALA A 46 0.12 -10.50 -6.11
N GLU A 47 -0.67 -11.41 -6.66
CA GLU A 47 -1.03 -11.43 -8.08
C GLU A 47 -1.95 -10.26 -8.47
N LEU A 48 -2.82 -9.79 -7.56
CA LEU A 48 -3.61 -8.57 -7.78
C LEU A 48 -2.71 -7.33 -7.97
N VAL A 49 -1.59 -7.24 -7.24
CA VAL A 49 -0.60 -6.18 -7.47
C VAL A 49 -0.07 -6.26 -8.90
N ARG A 50 0.29 -7.45 -9.39
CA ARG A 50 0.73 -7.60 -10.79
C ARG A 50 -0.34 -7.12 -11.78
N HIS A 51 -1.59 -7.54 -11.60
CA HIS A 51 -2.68 -7.10 -12.48
C HIS A 51 -2.88 -5.59 -12.48
N PHE A 52 -2.72 -4.95 -11.32
CA PHE A 52 -2.73 -3.50 -11.21
C PHE A 52 -1.58 -2.88 -12.03
N LEU A 53 -0.36 -3.40 -11.90
CA LEU A 53 0.81 -2.91 -12.67
C LEU A 53 0.70 -3.15 -14.17
N ASP A 54 0.09 -4.27 -14.57
CA ASP A 54 -0.23 -4.55 -15.97
C ASP A 54 -1.21 -3.50 -16.51
N GLY A 55 -2.25 -3.15 -15.75
CA GLY A 55 -3.23 -2.12 -16.14
C GLY A 55 -2.64 -0.71 -16.26
N TYR A 56 -1.59 -0.38 -15.49
CA TYR A 56 -0.86 0.88 -15.60
C TYR A 56 0.32 0.82 -16.59
N GLU A 57 0.48 -0.29 -17.31
CA GLU A 57 1.53 -0.52 -18.30
C GLU A 57 2.94 -0.31 -17.75
N VAL A 58 3.14 -0.64 -16.46
CA VAL A 58 4.45 -0.48 -15.81
C VAL A 58 5.45 -1.47 -16.42
N PRO A 59 6.60 -1.01 -16.97
CA PRO A 59 7.61 -1.89 -17.53
C PRO A 59 8.11 -2.89 -16.49
N ARG A 60 8.23 -4.17 -16.88
CA ARG A 60 8.69 -5.25 -15.98
C ARG A 60 9.99 -4.91 -15.25
N ALA A 61 10.95 -4.33 -15.97
CA ALA A 61 12.24 -3.91 -15.41
C ALA A 61 12.14 -2.90 -14.25
N GLN A 62 11.00 -2.22 -14.07
CA GLN A 62 10.80 -1.21 -13.03
C GLN A 62 9.97 -1.72 -11.83
N ARG A 63 9.42 -2.95 -11.91
CA ARG A 63 8.45 -3.45 -10.92
C ARG A 63 9.08 -3.94 -9.62
N ASP A 64 10.35 -4.35 -9.63
CA ASP A 64 11.02 -4.84 -8.42
C ASP A 64 11.24 -3.74 -7.39
N ASP A 65 11.74 -2.61 -7.86
CA ASP A 65 11.89 -1.39 -7.09
C ASP A 65 10.54 -0.85 -6.60
N LEU A 66 9.47 -1.05 -7.39
CA LEU A 66 8.15 -0.54 -7.03
C LEU A 66 7.63 -1.17 -5.72
N VAL A 67 7.95 -2.44 -5.45
CA VAL A 67 7.59 -3.07 -4.16
C VAL A 67 8.24 -2.33 -2.99
N ASP A 68 9.48 -1.87 -3.16
CA ASP A 68 10.17 -1.10 -2.13
C ASP A 68 9.57 0.29 -1.98
N GLU A 69 9.26 0.94 -3.11
CA GLU A 69 8.60 2.24 -3.13
C GLU A 69 7.22 2.19 -2.48
N MET A 70 6.46 1.12 -2.66
CA MET A 70 5.18 0.90 -1.98
C MET A 70 5.36 0.82 -0.46
N ILE A 71 6.36 0.07 0.02
CA ILE A 71 6.68 -0.04 1.46
C ILE A 71 7.10 1.33 2.01
N GLU A 72 8.03 2.00 1.33
CA GLU A 72 8.52 3.32 1.71
C GLU A 72 7.39 4.35 1.74
N PHE A 73 6.53 4.34 0.73
CA PHE A 73 5.35 5.18 0.67
C PHE A 73 4.44 4.95 1.87
N THR A 74 4.07 3.71 2.19
CA THR A 74 3.17 3.43 3.31
C THR A 74 3.76 3.85 4.66
N ILE A 75 5.08 3.72 4.84
CA ILE A 75 5.77 4.22 6.05
C ILE A 75 5.69 5.76 6.11
N ARG A 76 5.98 6.44 5.00
CA ARG A 76 5.94 7.91 4.93
C ARG A 76 4.53 8.44 5.12
N ASP A 77 3.53 7.79 4.54
CA ASP A 77 2.11 8.10 4.67
C ASP A 77 1.66 7.91 6.13
N CYS A 78 2.08 6.83 6.80
CA CYS A 78 1.84 6.63 8.23
C CYS A 78 2.43 7.77 9.08
N ALA A 79 3.69 8.11 8.84
CA ALA A 79 4.36 9.19 9.57
C ALA A 79 3.73 10.58 9.28
N TRP A 80 3.27 10.81 8.04
CA TRP A 80 2.57 12.03 7.67
C TRP A 80 1.23 12.14 8.38
N GLU A 81 0.44 11.06 8.40
CA GLU A 81 -0.85 11.04 9.08
C GLU A 81 -0.72 11.29 10.58
N ALA A 82 0.32 10.71 11.21
CA ALA A 82 0.60 10.95 12.63
C ALA A 82 0.88 12.43 12.92
N ARG A 83 1.65 13.10 12.05
CA ARG A 83 1.92 14.54 12.17
C ARG A 83 0.68 15.37 11.88
N ARG A 84 -0.08 15.05 10.84
CA ARG A 84 -1.30 15.77 10.44
C ARG A 84 -2.35 15.74 11.54
N ALA A 85 -2.59 14.57 12.12
CA ALA A 85 -3.52 14.37 13.22
C ALA A 85 -2.95 14.76 14.61
N ARG A 86 -1.68 15.20 14.67
CA ARG A 86 -0.97 15.59 15.91
C ARG A 86 -1.01 14.50 16.98
N ILE A 87 -0.74 13.26 16.57
CA ILE A 87 -0.75 12.11 17.47
C ILE A 87 0.39 12.20 18.48
N GLY A 88 0.05 12.02 19.75
CA GLY A 88 0.96 12.02 20.89
C GLY A 88 0.50 11.01 21.95
N PRO A 89 1.22 10.92 23.09
CA PRO A 89 0.95 9.92 24.13
C PRO A 89 -0.48 9.94 24.68
N ASP A 90 -1.09 11.13 24.76
CA ASP A 90 -2.44 11.32 25.31
C ASP A 90 -3.54 11.24 24.23
N SER A 91 -3.19 10.94 22.98
CA SER A 91 -4.18 10.77 21.91
C SER A 91 -5.07 9.56 22.18
N ALA A 92 -6.38 9.77 22.19
CA ALA A 92 -7.38 8.73 22.45
C ALA A 92 -8.47 8.62 21.37
N ASP A 93 -8.45 9.49 20.35
CA ASP A 93 -9.41 9.41 19.24
C ASP A 93 -9.15 8.13 18.43
N PRO A 94 -10.09 7.17 18.42
CA PRO A 94 -9.90 5.90 17.74
C PRO A 94 -9.71 6.06 16.22
N GLY A 95 -10.25 7.10 15.58
CA GLY A 95 -10.19 7.26 14.13
C GLY A 95 -8.74 7.37 13.60
N PRO A 96 -8.00 8.41 13.99
CA PRO A 96 -6.60 8.57 13.61
C PRO A 96 -5.70 7.43 14.12
N LEU A 97 -5.92 6.92 15.33
CA LEU A 97 -5.15 5.80 15.86
C LEU A 97 -5.33 4.53 15.01
N TRP A 98 -6.56 4.25 14.59
CA TRP A 98 -6.85 3.16 13.67
C TRP A 98 -6.20 3.38 12.29
N SER A 99 -6.27 4.62 11.78
CA SER A 99 -5.64 5.04 10.52
C SER A 99 -4.11 4.76 10.52
N LEU A 100 -3.43 4.98 11.65
CA LEU A 100 -2.01 4.67 11.84
C LEU A 100 -1.75 3.17 11.96
N ALA A 101 -2.52 2.48 12.80
CA ALA A 101 -2.37 1.03 12.99
C ALA A 101 -2.50 0.29 11.65
N TRP A 102 -3.49 0.67 10.84
CA TRP A 102 -3.70 0.11 9.52
C TRP A 102 -2.48 0.26 8.60
N ARG A 103 -1.93 1.48 8.49
CA ARG A 103 -0.75 1.73 7.64
C ARG A 103 0.50 1.02 8.15
N ALA A 104 0.73 1.05 9.46
CA ALA A 104 1.89 0.37 10.06
C ALA A 104 1.86 -1.14 9.78
N ARG A 105 0.70 -1.77 9.97
CA ARG A 105 0.49 -3.20 9.70
C ARG A 105 0.62 -3.55 8.23
N SER A 106 0.09 -2.70 7.34
CA SER A 106 0.26 -2.88 5.89
C SER A 106 1.73 -2.83 5.47
N ALA A 107 2.49 -1.85 5.98
CA ALA A 107 3.93 -1.73 5.70
C ALA A 107 4.70 -2.96 6.19
N ASP A 108 4.43 -3.41 7.42
CA ASP A 108 5.04 -4.62 7.99
C ASP A 108 4.69 -5.87 7.18
N TRP A 109 3.42 -6.04 6.78
CA TRP A 109 2.99 -7.17 5.96
C TRP A 109 3.71 -7.19 4.61
N MET A 110 3.80 -6.04 3.94
CA MET A 110 4.54 -5.93 2.67
C MET A 110 6.03 -6.23 2.86
N LEU A 111 6.63 -5.78 3.96
CA LEU A 111 8.03 -6.06 4.28
C LEU A 111 8.28 -7.56 4.49
N ARG A 112 7.44 -8.24 5.28
CA ARG A 112 7.51 -9.70 5.51
C ARG A 112 7.26 -10.50 4.24
N ASN A 113 6.36 -10.03 3.37
CA ASN A 113 5.99 -10.69 2.12
C ASN A 113 6.75 -10.14 0.89
N ARG A 114 7.80 -9.34 1.09
CA ARG A 114 8.52 -8.65 0.01
C ARG A 114 9.01 -9.59 -1.10
N SER A 115 9.51 -10.76 -0.73
CA SER A 115 9.97 -11.77 -1.69
C SER A 115 8.82 -12.39 -2.50
N LEU A 116 7.64 -12.55 -1.89
CA LEU A 116 6.44 -13.02 -2.56
C LEU A 116 5.95 -11.97 -3.56
N LEU A 117 5.84 -10.71 -3.12
CA LEU A 117 5.41 -9.59 -3.95
C LEU A 117 6.31 -9.40 -5.18
N ARG A 118 7.64 -9.39 -4.98
CA ARG A 118 8.62 -9.27 -6.08
C ARG A 118 8.50 -10.38 -7.11
N ARG A 119 8.40 -11.64 -6.65
CA ARG A 119 8.17 -12.78 -7.54
C ARG A 119 6.87 -12.67 -8.32
N ALA A 120 5.80 -12.20 -7.67
CA ALA A 120 4.51 -12.06 -8.31
C ALA A 120 4.50 -10.98 -9.41
N VAL A 121 5.25 -9.88 -9.23
CA VAL A 121 5.30 -8.79 -10.22
C VAL A 121 6.30 -9.01 -11.36
N GLN A 122 7.18 -10.02 -11.25
CA GLN A 122 8.16 -10.45 -12.26
C GLN A 122 7.87 -11.86 -12.82
N PRO A 123 6.66 -12.21 -13.28
CA PRO A 123 6.43 -13.59 -13.72
C PRO A 123 7.29 -13.90 -14.96
N SER A 124 7.74 -15.15 -15.04
CA SER A 124 8.55 -15.71 -16.13
C SER A 124 8.03 -15.40 -17.54
#